data_AF-A0A9R0I0N8-F1
#
_entry.id   AF-A0A9R0I0N8-F1
#
_cell.length_a   1.000
_cell.length_b   1.000
_cell.length_c   1.000
_cell.angle_alpha   90.00
_cell.angle_beta   90.00
_cell.angle_gamma   90.00
#
_symmetry.space_group_name_H-M   'P 1'
#
loop_
_entity.id
_entity.type
_entity.pdbx_description
1 polymer ?
#
loop_
_entity_poly.entity_id
_entity_poly.type
_entity_poly.pdbx_seq_one_letter_code
_entity_poly.pdbx_strand_id
1 'polypeptide(L)'
;MFGCAFIADEKTHTFVWLLETFLESMGGKAPITIFTDQDQAMENAIEQVFPNTRQRLCLWYLQKNAVSRFGDLKADNTFKDTFKKSESTNNAIGFKGNKSTSLTEFFHIFGATVDRWRYQEDQNEYDCGNALPKSDFPMVGMIKHAANVYTLTLFRDFEKQFKYAMGCISNVNYINGNFFGYKVQHESWPEHTAHYVAFDPTTNSIKCTCRNFEESG
;
A
#
# COMPACT_ATOMS: atom_id res chain seq x y z
N MET A 1 2.16 4.83 -10.43
CA MET A 1 3.31 3.96 -10.79
C MET A 1 4.58 4.54 -10.19
N PHE A 2 5.35 3.79 -9.41
CA PHE A 2 6.57 4.29 -8.70
C PHE A 2 7.88 4.04 -9.47
N GLY A 3 7.82 3.29 -10.56
CA GLY A 3 8.96 3.01 -11.45
C GLY A 3 8.59 1.98 -12.50
N CYS A 4 9.38 1.90 -13.56
CA CYS A 4 9.32 0.84 -14.57
C CYS A 4 10.73 0.47 -15.00
N ALA A 5 10.92 -0.78 -15.44
CA ALA A 5 12.20 -1.24 -15.95
C ALA A 5 12.00 -2.17 -17.13
N PHE A 6 12.85 -2.01 -18.14
CA PHE A 6 12.94 -2.92 -19.26
C PHE A 6 14.03 -3.94 -18.97
N ILE A 7 13.64 -5.22 -18.98
CA ILE A 7 14.56 -6.34 -18.79
C ILE A 7 14.82 -7.01 -20.14
N ALA A 8 16.07 -7.38 -20.39
CA ALA A 8 16.47 -8.00 -21.65
C ALA A 8 16.06 -9.48 -21.71
N ASP A 9 16.04 -10.16 -20.56
CA ASP A 9 15.56 -11.54 -20.41
C ASP A 9 14.96 -11.78 -19.02
N GLU A 10 14.12 -12.82 -18.92
CA GLU A 10 13.49 -13.28 -17.68
C GLU A 10 14.40 -14.27 -16.95
N LYS A 11 15.62 -13.83 -16.60
CA LYS A 11 16.57 -14.65 -15.83
C LYS A 11 16.83 -14.06 -14.45
N THR A 12 17.22 -14.92 -13.51
CA THR A 12 17.42 -14.54 -12.10
C THR A 12 18.40 -13.38 -11.96
N HIS A 13 19.53 -13.40 -12.67
CA HIS A 13 20.53 -12.33 -12.59
C HIS A 13 19.98 -10.96 -13.04
N THR A 14 19.12 -10.94 -14.06
CA THR A 14 18.45 -9.72 -14.55
C THR A 14 17.46 -9.18 -13.52
N PHE A 15 16.71 -10.07 -12.86
CA PHE A 15 15.82 -9.67 -11.77
C PHE A 15 16.57 -9.26 -10.50
N VAL A 16 17.69 -9.89 -10.16
CA VAL A 16 18.53 -9.46 -9.03
C VAL A 16 18.97 -8.01 -9.25
N TRP A 17 19.53 -7.70 -10.42
CA TRP A 17 19.91 -6.33 -10.76
C TRP A 17 18.75 -5.34 -10.64
N LEU A 18 17.56 -5.73 -11.12
CA LEU A 18 16.36 -4.90 -11.03
C LEU A 18 15.97 -4.62 -9.57
N LEU A 19 15.92 -5.66 -8.74
CA LEU A 19 15.51 -5.55 -7.34
C LEU A 19 16.54 -4.81 -6.49
N GLU A 20 17.84 -4.97 -6.77
CA GLU A 20 18.92 -4.20 -6.15
C GLU A 20 18.82 -2.71 -6.51
N THR A 21 18.61 -2.40 -7.78
CA THR A 21 18.41 -1.01 -8.26
C THR A 21 17.19 -0.38 -7.59
N PHE A 22 16.10 -1.16 -7.44
CA PHE A 22 14.91 -0.72 -6.71
C PHE A 22 15.23 -0.49 -5.22
N LEU A 23 15.94 -1.40 -4.56
CA LEU A 23 16.33 -1.28 -3.16
C LEU A 23 17.16 -0.03 -2.89
N GLU A 24 18.15 0.24 -3.75
CA GLU A 24 18.97 1.46 -3.69
C GLU A 24 18.11 2.72 -3.83
N SER A 25 17.18 2.72 -4.80
CA SER A 25 16.25 3.82 -5.02
C SER A 25 15.31 4.05 -3.83
N MET A 26 15.01 3.00 -3.07
CA MET A 26 14.20 3.05 -1.84
C MET A 26 15.05 3.30 -0.57
N GLY A 27 16.31 3.70 -0.71
CA GLY A 27 17.19 4.04 0.42
C GLY A 27 17.62 2.83 1.25
N GLY A 28 17.75 1.65 0.63
CA GLY A 28 18.13 0.40 1.30
C GLY A 28 17.01 -0.25 2.10
N LYS A 29 15.78 0.25 1.99
CA LYS A 29 14.61 -0.31 2.69
C LYS A 29 13.89 -1.33 1.80
N ALA A 30 13.91 -2.60 2.22
CA ALA A 30 13.18 -3.66 1.56
C ALA A 30 11.66 -3.56 1.85
N PRO A 31 10.80 -3.90 0.88
CA PRO A 31 9.36 -3.93 1.09
C PRO A 31 8.95 -5.03 2.08
N ILE A 32 7.88 -4.82 2.85
CA ILE A 32 7.36 -5.85 3.77
C ILE A 32 6.72 -7.01 2.99
N THR A 33 6.08 -6.71 1.86
CA THR A 33 5.38 -7.68 1.02
C THR A 33 5.53 -7.32 -0.44
N ILE A 34 5.81 -8.31 -1.27
CA ILE A 34 5.92 -8.17 -2.73
C ILE A 34 4.93 -9.12 -3.41
N PHE A 35 4.25 -8.62 -4.44
CA PHE A 35 3.33 -9.40 -5.25
C PHE A 35 3.94 -9.64 -6.62
N THR A 36 4.23 -10.90 -6.95
CA THR A 36 4.80 -11.30 -8.24
C THR A 36 3.94 -12.36 -8.89
N ASP A 37 4.15 -12.63 -10.17
CA ASP A 37 3.68 -13.87 -10.76
C ASP A 37 4.47 -15.08 -10.23
N GLN A 38 4.17 -16.26 -10.77
CA GLN A 38 4.85 -17.52 -10.43
C GLN A 38 6.06 -17.74 -11.34
N ASP A 39 6.86 -16.69 -11.56
CA ASP A 39 8.13 -16.79 -12.26
C ASP A 39 9.23 -17.25 -11.30
N GLN A 40 9.87 -18.38 -11.62
CA GLN A 40 10.90 -18.97 -10.77
C GLN A 40 12.16 -18.10 -10.70
N ALA A 41 12.50 -17.40 -11.79
CA ALA A 41 13.67 -16.57 -11.82
C ALA A 41 13.51 -15.34 -10.91
N MET A 42 12.32 -14.76 -10.87
CA MET A 42 11.90 -13.68 -9.97
C MET A 42 11.86 -14.15 -8.50
N GLU A 43 11.31 -15.33 -8.23
CA GLU A 43 11.31 -15.92 -6.87
C GLU A 43 12.74 -16.08 -6.33
N ASN A 44 13.64 -16.65 -7.13
CA ASN A 44 15.04 -16.81 -6.74
C ASN A 44 15.75 -15.46 -6.54
N ALA A 45 15.36 -14.42 -7.28
CA ALA A 45 15.92 -13.08 -7.13
C ALA A 45 15.41 -12.38 -5.87
N ILE A 46 14.13 -12.54 -5.53
CA ILE A 46 13.54 -12.01 -4.30
C ILE A 46 14.16 -12.68 -3.09
N GLU A 47 14.39 -13.99 -3.11
CA GLU A 47 15.04 -14.69 -2.00
C GLU A 47 16.47 -14.18 -1.77
N GLN A 48 17.18 -13.82 -2.85
CA GLN A 48 18.53 -13.26 -2.77
C GLN A 48 18.56 -11.81 -2.26
N VAL A 49 17.72 -10.93 -2.82
CA VAL A 49 17.76 -9.49 -2.53
C VAL A 49 16.91 -9.12 -1.31
N PHE A 50 15.80 -9.82 -1.09
CA PHE A 50 14.78 -9.53 -0.09
C PHE A 50 14.41 -10.75 0.78
N PRO A 51 15.37 -11.35 1.51
CA PRO A 51 15.15 -12.63 2.22
C PRO A 51 14.07 -12.56 3.31
N ASN A 52 13.77 -11.36 3.83
CA ASN A 52 12.77 -11.14 4.88
C ASN A 52 11.41 -10.65 4.34
N THR A 53 11.29 -10.41 3.03
CA THR A 53 10.07 -9.92 2.41
C THR A 53 9.10 -11.06 2.17
N ARG A 54 7.82 -10.84 2.48
CA ARG A 54 6.78 -11.83 2.20
C ARG A 54 6.44 -11.80 0.71
N GLN A 55 6.79 -12.84 -0.02
CA GLN A 55 6.32 -13.03 -1.38
C GLN A 55 4.87 -13.54 -1.39
N ARG A 56 4.05 -12.95 -2.25
CA ARG A 56 2.66 -13.33 -2.52
C ARG A 56 2.44 -13.39 -4.01
N LEU A 57 1.51 -14.25 -4.45
CA LEU A 57 1.11 -14.28 -5.84
C LEU A 57 0.23 -13.08 -6.16
N CYS A 58 0.52 -12.43 -7.28
CA CYS A 58 -0.27 -11.36 -7.83
C CYS A 58 -1.68 -11.87 -8.13
N LEU A 59 -2.68 -11.10 -7.68
CA LEU A 59 -4.08 -11.49 -7.81
C LEU A 59 -4.50 -11.69 -9.28
N TRP A 60 -3.92 -10.90 -10.18
CA TRP A 60 -4.11 -11.05 -11.63
C TRP A 60 -3.55 -12.38 -12.15
N TYR A 61 -2.38 -12.79 -11.68
CA TYR A 61 -1.79 -14.07 -12.07
C TYR A 61 -2.61 -15.25 -11.53
N LEU A 62 -3.08 -15.16 -10.27
CA LEU A 62 -4.01 -16.11 -9.69
C LEU A 62 -5.30 -16.22 -10.53
N GLN A 63 -5.82 -15.11 -11.05
CA GLN A 63 -6.97 -15.09 -11.95
C GLN A 63 -6.67 -15.80 -13.28
N LYS A 64 -5.55 -15.48 -13.94
CA LYS A 64 -5.15 -16.09 -15.22
C LYS A 64 -4.95 -17.60 -15.06
N ASN A 65 -4.31 -18.03 -13.97
CA ASN A 65 -4.14 -19.45 -13.65
C ASN A 65 -5.45 -20.12 -13.29
N ALA A 66 -6.32 -19.48 -12.50
CA ALA A 66 -7.61 -20.07 -12.15
C ALA A 66 -8.52 -20.27 -13.36
N VAL A 67 -8.60 -19.26 -14.25
CA VAL A 67 -9.41 -19.34 -15.46
C VAL A 67 -8.83 -20.35 -16.46
N SER A 68 -7.51 -20.42 -16.61
CA SER A 68 -6.87 -21.33 -17.58
C SER A 68 -6.81 -22.79 -17.11
N ARG A 69 -6.63 -23.03 -15.80
CA ARG A 69 -6.46 -24.39 -15.26
C ARG A 69 -7.75 -25.00 -14.74
N PHE A 70 -8.77 -24.20 -14.45
CA PHE A 70 -9.93 -24.65 -13.67
C PHE A 70 -11.29 -24.40 -14.34
N GLY A 71 -11.40 -24.71 -15.62
CA GLY A 71 -12.70 -25.08 -16.21
C GLY A 71 -13.39 -26.20 -15.41
N ASP A 72 -12.58 -27.11 -14.84
CA ASP A 72 -13.01 -28.31 -14.11
C ASP A 72 -13.16 -28.14 -12.59
N LEU A 73 -12.55 -27.14 -11.93
CA LEU A 73 -12.76 -26.92 -10.47
C LEU A 73 -14.09 -26.23 -10.13
N LYS A 74 -14.99 -26.07 -11.10
CA LYS A 74 -16.37 -25.69 -10.78
C LYS A 74 -17.03 -26.66 -9.77
N ALA A 75 -16.54 -27.90 -9.70
CA ALA A 75 -17.12 -28.97 -8.91
C ALA A 75 -16.50 -29.21 -7.51
N ASP A 76 -15.29 -28.74 -7.20
CA ASP A 76 -14.57 -29.10 -5.96
C ASP A 76 -15.03 -28.26 -4.75
N ASN A 77 -15.49 -28.91 -3.68
CA ASN A 77 -16.00 -28.26 -2.48
C ASN A 77 -14.91 -27.83 -1.47
N THR A 78 -13.73 -28.44 -1.48
CA THR A 78 -12.62 -28.10 -0.58
C THR A 78 -11.95 -26.80 -1.03
N PHE A 79 -11.84 -26.60 -2.34
CA PHE A 79 -11.41 -25.32 -2.92
C PHE A 79 -12.41 -24.19 -2.59
N LYS A 80 -13.72 -24.46 -2.70
CA LYS A 80 -14.78 -23.49 -2.37
C LYS A 80 -14.68 -22.97 -0.93
N ASP A 81 -14.32 -23.81 0.03
CA ASP A 81 -14.28 -23.40 1.44
C ASP A 81 -12.99 -22.65 1.82
N THR A 82 -11.90 -22.91 1.13
CA THR A 82 -10.62 -22.20 1.35
C THR A 82 -10.67 -20.78 0.78
N PHE A 83 -11.32 -20.60 -0.38
CA PHE A 83 -11.47 -19.29 -1.02
C PHE A 83 -12.46 -18.36 -0.29
N LYS A 84 -13.47 -18.91 0.39
CA LYS A 84 -14.47 -18.17 1.19
C LYS A 84 -13.91 -17.47 2.43
N LYS A 85 -12.73 -17.86 2.93
CA LYS A 85 -12.15 -17.31 4.18
C LYS A 85 -11.53 -15.90 4.06
N SER A 86 -11.63 -15.27 2.90
CA SER A 86 -11.07 -13.94 2.59
C SER A 86 -12.03 -12.75 2.86
N GLU A 87 -13.02 -12.90 3.75
CA GLU A 87 -14.11 -11.91 3.96
C GLU A 87 -13.60 -10.51 4.37
N SER A 88 -12.49 -10.39 5.10
CA SER A 88 -11.90 -9.09 5.47
C SER A 88 -11.29 -8.36 4.26
N THR A 89 -10.68 -9.10 3.34
CA THR A 89 -10.17 -8.57 2.07
C THR A 89 -11.32 -8.10 1.19
N ASN A 90 -12.42 -8.87 1.13
CA ASN A 90 -13.59 -8.60 0.28
C ASN A 90 -14.26 -7.25 0.55
N ASN A 91 -14.32 -6.84 1.81
CA ASN A 91 -14.88 -5.54 2.19
C ASN A 91 -13.97 -4.38 1.82
N ALA A 92 -12.64 -4.53 2.01
CA ALA A 92 -11.65 -3.50 1.64
C ALA A 92 -11.57 -3.29 0.12
N ILE A 93 -11.86 -4.32 -0.67
CA ILE A 93 -11.78 -4.30 -2.14
C ILE A 93 -13.13 -4.01 -2.83
N GLY A 94 -14.20 -3.79 -2.05
CA GLY A 94 -15.55 -3.56 -2.58
C GLY A 94 -16.10 -4.72 -3.40
N PHE A 95 -15.69 -5.96 -3.06
CA PHE A 95 -16.10 -7.20 -3.71
C PHE A 95 -17.47 -7.63 -3.19
N LYS A 96 -18.46 -7.71 -4.09
CA LYS A 96 -19.88 -7.94 -3.75
C LYS A 96 -20.26 -9.42 -3.62
N GLY A 97 -19.33 -10.28 -3.20
CA GLY A 97 -19.61 -11.70 -2.95
C GLY A 97 -19.97 -11.98 -1.50
N ASN A 98 -20.85 -12.96 -1.27
CA ASN A 98 -21.23 -13.43 0.07
C ASN A 98 -21.29 -14.96 0.12
N LYS A 99 -21.66 -15.51 1.29
CA LYS A 99 -21.69 -16.96 1.55
C LYS A 99 -22.63 -17.76 0.63
N SER A 100 -23.62 -17.11 0.00
CA SER A 100 -24.55 -17.72 -0.96
C SER A 100 -24.18 -17.51 -2.43
N THR A 101 -23.12 -16.74 -2.73
CA THR A 101 -22.66 -16.50 -4.11
C THR A 101 -22.17 -17.81 -4.73
N SER A 102 -22.78 -18.20 -5.86
CA SER A 102 -22.34 -19.40 -6.59
C SER A 102 -20.96 -19.20 -7.22
N LEU A 103 -20.26 -20.27 -7.57
CA LEU A 103 -18.91 -20.14 -8.15
C LEU A 103 -18.92 -19.45 -9.53
N THR A 104 -19.95 -19.66 -10.34
CA THR A 104 -20.12 -18.95 -11.61
C THR A 104 -20.36 -17.46 -11.36
N GLU A 105 -21.23 -17.14 -10.42
CA GLU A 105 -21.52 -15.76 -10.00
C GLU A 105 -20.29 -15.08 -9.39
N PHE A 106 -19.47 -15.83 -8.65
CA PHE A 106 -18.18 -15.38 -8.13
C PHE A 106 -17.27 -14.94 -9.27
N PHE A 107 -17.08 -15.75 -10.33
CA PHE A 107 -16.22 -15.37 -11.45
C PHE A 107 -16.75 -14.14 -12.19
N HIS A 108 -18.07 -13.97 -12.31
CA HIS A 108 -18.66 -12.76 -12.86
C HIS A 108 -18.44 -11.52 -11.98
N ILE A 109 -18.71 -11.62 -10.67
CA ILE A 109 -18.49 -10.53 -9.70
C ILE A 109 -17.00 -10.16 -9.66
N PHE A 110 -16.13 -11.16 -9.69
CA PHE A 110 -14.69 -10.98 -9.67
C PHE A 110 -14.18 -10.31 -10.94
N GLY A 111 -14.57 -10.80 -12.12
CA GLY A 111 -14.23 -10.17 -13.41
C GLY A 111 -14.69 -8.71 -13.45
N ALA A 112 -15.96 -8.45 -13.10
CA ALA A 112 -16.49 -7.10 -13.03
C ALA A 112 -15.77 -6.20 -12.01
N THR A 113 -15.30 -6.78 -10.89
CA THR A 113 -14.51 -6.04 -9.89
C THR A 113 -13.14 -5.65 -10.45
N VAL A 114 -12.46 -6.57 -11.13
CA VAL A 114 -11.16 -6.33 -11.77
C VAL A 114 -11.27 -5.31 -12.92
N ASP A 115 -12.28 -5.44 -13.78
CA ASP A 115 -12.49 -4.50 -14.89
C ASP A 115 -12.78 -3.09 -14.37
N ARG A 116 -13.59 -2.97 -13.32
CA ARG A 116 -13.83 -1.70 -12.62
C ARG A 116 -12.54 -1.12 -12.06
N TRP A 117 -11.68 -1.94 -11.48
CA TRP A 117 -10.39 -1.49 -10.93
C TRP A 117 -9.45 -0.98 -12.01
N ARG A 118 -9.32 -1.69 -13.13
CA ARG A 118 -8.52 -1.24 -14.27
C ARG A 118 -9.04 0.07 -14.83
N TYR A 119 -10.35 0.16 -15.03
CA TYR A 119 -10.97 1.41 -15.46
C TYR A 119 -10.67 2.56 -14.48
N GLN A 120 -10.76 2.31 -13.18
CA GLN A 120 -10.45 3.32 -12.17
C GLN A 120 -8.96 3.68 -12.14
N GLU A 121 -8.06 2.72 -12.33
CA GLU A 121 -6.62 2.95 -12.44
C GLU A 121 -6.29 3.82 -13.65
N ASP A 122 -6.83 3.50 -14.83
CA ASP A 122 -6.67 4.29 -16.06
C ASP A 122 -7.19 5.73 -15.87
N GLN A 123 -8.37 5.90 -15.25
CA GLN A 123 -8.90 7.22 -14.93
C GLN A 123 -8.02 7.97 -13.92
N ASN A 124 -7.54 7.29 -12.88
CA ASN A 124 -6.66 7.89 -11.88
C ASN A 124 -5.31 8.31 -12.50
N GLU A 125 -4.76 7.52 -13.41
CA GLU A 125 -3.52 7.83 -14.13
C GLU A 125 -3.72 9.03 -15.06
N TYR A 126 -4.82 9.05 -15.83
CA TYR A 126 -5.20 10.20 -16.64
C TYR A 126 -5.35 11.46 -15.79
N ASP A 127 -6.07 11.39 -14.67
CA ASP A 127 -6.28 12.53 -13.79
C ASP A 127 -4.97 13.01 -13.15
N CYS A 128 -4.11 12.10 -12.67
CA CYS A 128 -2.80 12.47 -12.10
C CYS A 128 -1.88 13.09 -13.15
N GLY A 129 -1.96 12.65 -14.41
CA GLY A 129 -1.14 13.18 -15.50
C GLY A 129 -1.62 14.55 -16.01
N ASN A 130 -2.92 14.87 -15.87
CA ASN A 130 -3.53 16.04 -16.49
C ASN A 130 -4.02 17.11 -15.49
N ALA A 131 -4.02 16.84 -14.19
CA ALA A 131 -4.52 17.77 -13.19
C ALA A 131 -3.62 17.85 -11.96
N LEU A 132 -3.30 19.09 -11.56
CA LEU A 132 -2.77 19.33 -10.22
C LEU A 132 -3.88 19.13 -9.17
N PRO A 133 -3.56 18.52 -8.02
CA PRO A 133 -4.53 18.37 -6.95
C PRO A 133 -5.03 19.74 -6.48
N LYS A 134 -6.35 19.94 -6.55
CA LYS A 134 -7.00 21.11 -5.91
C LYS A 134 -7.05 20.88 -4.40
N SER A 135 -6.91 21.92 -3.58
CA SER A 135 -7.06 21.82 -2.13
C SER A 135 -7.90 22.95 -1.58
N ASP A 136 -8.60 22.67 -0.49
CA ASP A 136 -9.29 23.70 0.30
C ASP A 136 -8.28 24.57 1.09
N PHE A 137 -7.05 24.09 1.26
CA PHE A 137 -5.95 24.81 1.88
C PHE A 137 -5.11 25.55 0.83
N PRO A 138 -4.47 26.67 1.21
CA PRO A 138 -3.47 27.30 0.36
C PRO A 138 -2.37 26.30 -0.01
N MET A 139 -2.02 26.26 -1.30
CA MET A 139 -0.97 25.39 -1.87
C MET A 139 0.44 25.87 -1.48
N VAL A 140 0.77 25.76 -0.19
CA VAL A 140 2.05 26.18 0.41
C VAL A 140 2.61 25.09 1.32
N GLY A 141 3.91 25.16 1.63
CA GLY A 141 4.58 24.28 2.59
C GLY A 141 4.34 22.79 2.31
N MET A 142 3.94 22.05 3.35
CA MET A 142 3.69 20.60 3.28
C MET A 142 2.58 20.22 2.29
N ILE A 143 1.52 21.03 2.16
CA ILE A 143 0.44 20.77 1.20
C ILE A 143 0.96 20.82 -0.23
N LYS A 144 1.74 21.86 -0.59
CA LYS A 144 2.34 21.98 -1.92
C LYS A 144 3.31 20.84 -2.21
N HIS A 145 4.12 20.47 -1.22
CA HIS A 145 5.07 19.37 -1.38
C HIS A 145 4.34 18.04 -1.63
N ALA A 146 3.35 17.70 -0.79
CA ALA A 146 2.54 16.51 -0.96
C ALA A 146 1.82 16.49 -2.32
N ALA A 147 1.30 17.63 -2.78
CA ALA A 147 0.64 17.75 -4.09
C ALA A 147 1.55 17.42 -5.28
N ASN A 148 2.86 17.63 -5.13
CA ASN A 148 3.85 17.38 -6.19
C ASN A 148 4.42 15.95 -6.14
N VAL A 149 4.47 15.33 -4.97
CA VAL A 149 5.10 14.01 -4.78
C VAL A 149 4.07 12.88 -4.83
N TYR A 150 2.85 13.13 -4.37
CA TYR A 150 1.83 12.10 -4.23
C TYR A 150 0.91 12.03 -5.45
N THR A 151 0.39 10.83 -5.70
CA THR A 151 -0.77 10.64 -6.59
C THR A 151 -1.98 11.39 -6.02
N LEU A 152 -2.97 11.72 -6.85
CA LEU A 152 -4.17 12.44 -6.40
C LEU A 152 -4.89 11.75 -5.24
N THR A 153 -4.98 10.41 -5.26
CA THR A 153 -5.59 9.63 -4.17
C THR A 153 -4.81 9.77 -2.87
N LEU A 154 -3.48 9.60 -2.92
CA LEU A 154 -2.64 9.70 -1.74
C LEU A 154 -2.57 11.15 -1.22
N PHE A 155 -2.62 12.14 -2.11
CA PHE A 155 -2.76 13.53 -1.74
C PHE A 155 -4.07 13.81 -1.00
N ARG A 156 -5.20 13.22 -1.43
CA ARG A 156 -6.49 13.36 -0.74
C ARG A 156 -6.47 12.74 0.66
N ASP A 157 -5.85 11.57 0.80
CA ASP A 157 -5.66 10.94 2.11
C ASP A 157 -4.77 11.80 3.01
N PHE A 158 -3.67 12.32 2.46
CA PHE A 158 -2.79 13.25 3.16
C PHE A 158 -3.54 14.52 3.60
N GLU A 159 -4.27 15.18 2.70
CA GLU A 159 -5.04 16.40 2.97
C GLU A 159 -6.09 16.16 4.08
N LYS A 160 -6.75 15.00 4.05
CA LYS A 160 -7.69 14.60 5.11
C LYS A 160 -6.97 14.49 6.46
N GLN A 161 -5.81 13.83 6.52
CA GLN A 161 -5.03 13.71 7.76
C GLN A 161 -4.48 15.07 8.22
N PHE A 162 -4.02 15.90 7.28
CA PHE A 162 -3.56 17.26 7.55
C PHE A 162 -4.67 18.10 8.18
N LYS A 163 -5.90 18.00 7.68
CA LYS A 163 -7.08 18.67 8.26
C LYS A 163 -7.35 18.22 9.70
N TYR A 164 -7.20 16.94 10.02
CA TYR A 164 -7.31 16.46 11.40
C TYR A 164 -6.17 16.99 12.28
N ALA A 165 -4.95 17.03 11.75
CA ALA A 165 -3.78 17.53 12.47
C ALA A 165 -3.89 19.01 12.85
N MET A 166 -4.62 19.82 12.08
CA MET A 166 -4.90 21.23 12.42
C MET A 166 -5.71 21.38 13.72
N GLY A 167 -6.49 20.38 14.10
CA GLY A 167 -7.21 20.33 15.38
C GLY A 167 -6.41 19.71 16.52
N CYS A 168 -5.15 19.32 16.28
CA CYS A 168 -4.30 18.72 17.28
C CYS A 168 -3.43 19.76 17.98
N ILE A 169 -3.30 19.59 19.30
CA ILE A 169 -2.41 20.35 20.17
C ILE A 169 -1.25 19.43 20.55
N SER A 170 -0.02 19.92 20.41
CA SER A 170 1.20 19.23 20.83
C SER A 170 1.80 19.93 22.04
N ASN A 171 1.99 19.19 23.14
CA ASN A 171 2.66 19.66 24.34
C ASN A 171 3.94 18.87 24.56
N VAL A 172 4.99 19.51 25.07
CA VAL A 172 6.21 18.82 25.48
C VAL A 172 5.87 17.94 26.69
N ASN A 173 6.10 16.64 26.54
CA ASN A 173 5.89 15.65 27.59
C ASN A 173 7.18 15.43 28.41
N TYR A 174 8.32 15.27 27.73
CA TYR A 174 9.63 15.21 28.37
C TYR A 174 10.73 15.68 27.41
N ILE A 175 11.85 16.15 28.00
CA ILE A 175 13.09 16.44 27.30
C ILE A 175 14.18 15.68 28.04
N ASN A 176 14.85 14.74 27.37
CA ASN A 176 15.95 13.97 27.93
C ASN A 176 17.18 14.10 27.03
N GLY A 177 18.01 15.11 27.30
CA GLY A 177 19.12 15.48 26.43
C GLY A 177 18.60 15.87 25.05
N ASN A 178 19.01 15.13 24.02
CA ASN A 178 18.57 15.34 22.63
C ASN A 178 17.24 14.66 22.30
N PHE A 179 16.68 13.82 23.19
CA PHE A 179 15.42 13.14 22.94
C PHE A 179 14.24 14.00 23.36
N PHE A 180 13.33 14.25 22.42
CA PHE A 180 12.12 15.04 22.66
C PHE A 180 10.89 14.15 22.65
N GLY A 181 10.11 14.17 23.72
CA GLY A 181 8.82 13.52 23.81
C GLY A 181 7.69 14.53 23.77
N TYR A 182 6.73 14.33 22.86
CA TYR A 182 5.54 15.17 22.71
C TYR A 182 4.28 14.36 23.02
N LYS A 183 3.35 14.98 23.74
CA LYS A 183 1.96 14.51 23.86
C LYS A 183 1.13 15.27 22.82
N VAL A 184 0.54 14.55 21.87
CA VAL A 184 -0.28 15.10 20.78
C VAL A 184 -1.71 14.63 20.97
N GLN A 185 -2.66 15.56 20.97
CA GLN A 185 -4.07 15.26 21.19
C GLN A 185 -4.95 16.21 20.38
N HIS A 186 -6.07 15.72 19.84
CA HIS A 186 -7.09 16.57 19.24
C HIS A 186 -7.80 17.41 20.33
N GLU A 187 -7.92 18.72 20.12
CA GLU A 187 -8.43 19.69 21.10
C GLU A 187 -9.81 19.31 21.67
N SER A 188 -10.70 18.82 20.80
CA SER A 188 -12.07 18.44 21.20
C SER A 188 -12.24 16.99 21.66
N TRP A 189 -11.19 16.17 21.70
CA TRP A 189 -11.31 14.74 22.03
C TRP A 189 -10.89 14.41 23.46
N PRO A 190 -11.41 13.30 24.05
CA PRO A 190 -11.02 12.88 25.39
C PRO A 190 -9.51 12.62 25.54
N GLU A 191 -8.99 12.85 26.74
CA GLU A 191 -7.54 12.74 27.02
C GLU A 191 -6.94 11.35 26.74
N HIS A 192 -7.73 10.27 26.90
CA HIS A 192 -7.28 8.91 26.61
C HIS A 192 -7.01 8.64 25.11
N THR A 193 -7.39 9.58 24.23
CA THR A 193 -7.09 9.52 22.78
C THR A 193 -5.74 10.16 22.43
N ALA A 194 -5.02 10.71 23.42
CA ALA A 194 -3.72 11.31 23.20
C ALA A 194 -2.69 10.26 22.74
N HIS A 195 -1.85 10.67 21.80
CA HIS A 195 -0.73 9.89 21.31
C HIS A 195 0.59 10.52 21.75
N TYR A 196 1.61 9.68 21.89
CA TYR A 196 2.94 10.12 22.29
C TYR A 196 3.90 9.94 21.13
N VAL A 197 4.58 11.03 20.78
CA VAL A 197 5.56 11.09 19.70
C VAL A 197 6.93 11.30 20.31
N ALA A 198 7.87 10.40 20.03
CA ALA A 198 9.27 10.55 20.39
C ALA A 198 10.07 10.92 19.13
N PHE A 199 10.89 11.95 19.24
CA PHE A 199 11.79 12.40 18.19
C PHE A 199 13.23 12.37 18.67
N ASP A 200 14.08 11.72 17.88
CA ASP A 200 15.53 11.70 18.05
C ASP A 200 16.19 12.45 16.88
N PRO A 201 16.74 13.66 17.11
CA PRO A 201 17.39 14.44 16.07
C PRO A 201 18.74 13.86 15.63
N THR A 202 19.36 12.97 16.42
CA THR A 202 20.66 12.38 16.06
C THR A 202 20.52 11.33 14.97
N THR A 203 19.41 10.59 14.99
CA THR A 203 19.07 9.55 14.00
C THR A 203 17.99 10.01 13.01
N ASN A 204 17.47 11.23 13.18
CA ASN A 204 16.29 11.74 12.47
C ASN A 204 15.09 10.76 12.53
N SER A 205 14.95 10.04 13.65
CA SER A 205 13.93 9.01 13.82
C SER A 205 12.74 9.55 14.61
N ILE A 206 11.55 9.18 14.14
CA ILE A 206 10.27 9.53 14.76
C ILE A 206 9.57 8.24 15.13
N LYS A 207 9.06 8.14 16.36
CA LYS A 207 8.22 7.02 16.80
C LYS A 207 6.94 7.56 17.39
N CYS A 208 5.81 6.96 17.03
CA CYS A 208 4.51 7.37 17.54
C CYS A 208 3.75 6.17 18.09
N THR A 209 3.00 6.35 19.18
CA THR A 209 2.16 5.28 19.73
C THR A 209 1.12 4.72 18.75
N CYS A 210 0.75 5.47 17.70
CA CYS A 210 -0.16 4.98 16.65
C CYS A 210 0.56 4.24 15.50
N ARG A 211 1.91 4.24 15.46
CA ARG A 211 2.77 3.65 14.43
C ARG A 211 2.57 4.17 13.01
N ASN A 212 1.87 5.29 12.85
CA ASN A 212 1.76 5.98 11.56
C ASN A 212 2.88 7.02 11.44
N PHE A 213 3.38 7.22 10.21
CA PHE A 213 4.37 8.26 9.87
C PHE A 213 5.69 8.18 10.65
N GLU A 214 6.18 6.97 10.96
CA GLU A 214 7.47 6.74 11.66
C GLU A 214 8.69 6.83 10.72
N GLU A 215 8.48 7.02 9.43
CA GLU A 215 9.54 7.10 8.44
C GLU A 215 9.67 8.52 7.88
N SER A 216 10.89 9.05 7.94
CA SER A 216 11.32 10.17 7.09
C SER A 216 11.81 9.58 5.76
N GLY A 217 11.29 10.14 4.66
CA GLY A 217 11.82 9.94 3.32
C GLY A 217 13.03 10.82 3.05
#